data_AF-A0A8C4SV09-F1
#
_entry.id   AF-A0A8C4SV09-F1
#
_cell.length_a   1.000
_cell.length_b   1.000
_cell.length_c   1.000
_cell.angle_alpha   90.00
_cell.angle_beta   90.00
_cell.angle_gamma   90.00
#
_symmetry.space_group_name_H-M   'P 1'
#
loop_
_entity.id
_entity.type
_entity.pdbx_description
1 polymer ?
#
loop_
_entity_poly.entity_id
_entity_poly.type
_entity_poly.pdbx_seq_one_letter_code
_entity_poly.pdbx_strand_id
1 'polypeptide(L)'
;VLSFHRYCCFSVVNVIPPQPTIKAHTAEACSFGKWSFTARGCVGVMTYDIYENFQNITNKCLAIMFSVPFDYMYYDNWFGVGILKNDEACDQDLFKKMYYGNEHDFRRKRASDGIIKYSREGIEINAGISNAAQSILKLELWNEYFN
;
A
#
# COMPACT_ATOMS: atom_id res chain seq x y z
N VAL A 1 -3.46 -15.14 -5.13
CA VAL A 1 -4.71 -14.34 -5.01
C VAL A 1 -4.53 -13.37 -3.84
N LEU A 2 -5.04 -12.16 -3.94
CA LEU A 2 -5.08 -11.21 -2.82
C LEU A 2 -6.52 -11.06 -2.33
N SER A 3 -6.73 -10.98 -1.01
CA SER A 3 -8.02 -10.60 -0.43
C SER A 3 -7.85 -9.35 0.40
N PHE A 4 -8.65 -8.32 0.12
CA PHE A 4 -8.61 -7.08 0.86
C PHE A 4 -9.04 -7.35 2.30
N HIS A 5 -8.13 -7.07 3.23
CA HIS A 5 -8.41 -7.27 4.64
C HIS A 5 -8.98 -5.96 5.20
N ARG A 6 -8.17 -4.90 5.23
CA ARG A 6 -8.50 -3.63 5.89
C ARG A 6 -7.75 -2.44 5.28
N TYR A 7 -8.30 -1.24 5.45
CA TYR A 7 -7.61 0.02 5.22
C TYR A 7 -7.81 0.94 6.42
N CYS A 8 -6.78 1.70 6.77
CA CYS A 8 -6.82 2.76 7.77
C CYS A 8 -6.38 4.07 7.13
N CYS A 9 -7.29 5.04 7.14
CA CYS A 9 -7.22 6.25 6.37
C CYS A 9 -7.42 7.45 7.30
N PHE A 10 -6.44 8.36 7.39
CA PHE A 10 -6.44 9.39 8.45
C PHE A 10 -6.96 10.76 8.01
N SER A 11 -7.01 11.02 6.70
CA SER A 11 -7.40 12.34 6.17
C SER A 11 -8.20 12.25 4.87
N VAL A 12 -8.80 11.09 4.61
CA VAL A 12 -9.43 10.79 3.33
C VAL A 12 -10.84 10.23 3.48
N VAL A 13 -11.62 10.40 2.43
CA VAL A 13 -12.81 9.64 2.11
C VAL A 13 -12.46 8.56 1.08
N ASN A 14 -13.08 7.40 1.22
CA ASN A 14 -13.04 6.42 0.15
C ASN A 14 -13.96 6.89 -1.00
N VAL A 15 -13.41 6.99 -2.21
CA VAL A 15 -14.18 7.39 -3.41
C VAL A 15 -14.54 6.16 -4.23
N ILE A 16 -13.58 5.24 -4.40
CA ILE A 16 -13.80 3.91 -4.96
C ILE A 16 -13.23 2.89 -3.96
N PRO A 17 -14.03 1.94 -3.45
CA PRO A 17 -13.56 0.98 -2.46
C PRO A 17 -12.55 0.00 -3.08
N PRO A 18 -11.56 -0.47 -2.30
CA PRO A 18 -10.71 -1.56 -2.72
C PRO A 18 -11.52 -2.81 -2.99
N GLN A 19 -11.20 -3.50 -4.08
CA GLN A 19 -11.84 -4.77 -4.41
C GLN A 19 -11.56 -5.81 -3.32
N PRO A 20 -12.58 -6.57 -2.89
CA PRO A 20 -12.45 -7.56 -1.83
C PRO A 20 -11.48 -8.70 -2.18
N THR A 21 -11.32 -8.99 -3.48
CA THR A 21 -10.44 -10.04 -3.98
C THR A 21 -9.83 -9.64 -5.31
N ILE A 22 -8.52 -9.82 -5.46
CA ILE A 22 -7.77 -9.64 -6.72
C ILE A 22 -7.20 -11.00 -7.13
N LYS A 23 -7.62 -11.52 -8.28
CA LYS A 23 -7.16 -12.81 -8.79
C LYS A 23 -5.74 -12.69 -9.38
N ALA A 24 -5.02 -13.81 -9.44
CA ALA A 24 -3.76 -13.83 -10.16
C ALA A 24 -3.96 -13.40 -11.62
N HIS A 25 -2.98 -12.67 -12.18
CA HIS A 25 -3.02 -12.14 -13.55
C HIS A 25 -4.17 -11.16 -13.84
N THR A 26 -4.74 -10.55 -12.80
CA THR A 26 -5.71 -9.44 -12.93
C THR A 26 -5.16 -8.18 -12.29
N ALA A 27 -5.67 -7.03 -12.74
CA ALA A 27 -5.37 -5.74 -12.14
C ALA A 27 -6.67 -5.12 -11.65
N GLU A 28 -6.62 -4.51 -10.47
CA GLU A 28 -7.75 -3.82 -9.86
C GLU A 28 -7.30 -2.43 -9.39
N ALA A 29 -8.27 -1.53 -9.21
CA ALA A 29 -8.00 -0.15 -8.79
C ALA A 29 -8.95 0.29 -7.69
N CYS A 30 -8.47 1.22 -6.86
CA CYS A 30 -9.27 1.92 -5.86
C CYS A 30 -8.81 3.38 -5.77
N SER A 31 -9.62 4.22 -5.13
CA SER A 31 -9.29 5.64 -5.00
C SER A 31 -9.72 6.22 -3.67
N PHE A 32 -8.86 7.11 -3.16
CA PHE A 32 -9.04 7.84 -1.92
C PHE A 32 -8.93 9.33 -2.22
N GLY A 33 -9.89 10.10 -1.73
CA GLY A 33 -9.94 11.55 -1.90
C GLY A 33 -9.82 12.24 -0.55
N LYS A 34 -9.25 13.45 -0.51
CA LYS A 34 -9.30 14.25 0.72
C LYS A 34 -10.72 14.75 0.99
N TRP A 35 -11.03 15.06 2.25
CA TRP A 35 -12.25 15.79 2.58
C TRP A 35 -12.24 17.20 1.98
N SER A 36 -13.34 17.58 1.32
CA SER A 36 -13.54 18.94 0.79
C SER A 36 -13.35 19.99 1.89
N PHE A 37 -12.78 21.14 1.53
CA PHE A 37 -12.58 22.29 2.43
C PHE A 37 -11.66 22.06 3.64
N THR A 38 -10.86 20.98 3.64
CA THR A 38 -9.79 20.77 4.64
C THR A 38 -8.41 20.88 3.99
N ALA A 39 -7.45 21.48 4.71
CA ALA A 39 -6.03 21.53 4.34
C ALA A 39 -5.30 20.24 4.75
N ARG A 40 -5.96 19.08 4.57
CA ARG A 40 -5.41 17.76 4.90
C ARG A 40 -5.11 16.99 3.63
N GLY A 41 -3.98 16.29 3.63
CA GLY A 41 -3.54 15.45 2.52
C GLY A 41 -4.29 14.12 2.44
N CYS A 42 -3.87 13.25 1.53
CA CYS A 42 -4.34 11.88 1.40
C CYS A 42 -3.30 10.90 1.98
N VAL A 43 -3.53 10.44 3.22
CA VAL A 43 -2.58 9.59 3.94
C VAL A 43 -3.29 8.39 4.56
N GLY A 44 -2.68 7.21 4.42
CA GLY A 44 -3.24 5.97 4.92
C GLY A 44 -2.36 4.75 4.69
N VAL A 45 -2.82 3.63 5.21
CA VAL A 45 -2.27 2.29 4.97
C VAL A 45 -3.41 1.34 4.63
N MET A 46 -3.15 0.40 3.74
CA MET A 46 -4.07 -0.69 3.43
C MET A 46 -3.34 -2.03 3.38
N THR A 47 -4.07 -3.09 3.70
CA THR A 47 -3.53 -4.45 3.69
C THR A 47 -4.36 -5.41 2.85
N TYR A 48 -3.68 -6.31 2.17
CA TYR A 48 -4.25 -7.45 1.47
C TYR A 48 -3.65 -8.74 2.02
N ASP A 49 -4.49 -9.67 2.43
CA ASP A 49 -4.06 -11.02 2.76
C ASP A 49 -3.65 -11.74 1.47
N ILE A 50 -2.54 -12.48 1.54
CA ILE A 50 -2.00 -13.20 0.39
C ILE A 50 -2.40 -14.67 0.48
N TYR A 51 -2.96 -15.19 -0.60
CA TYR A 51 -3.39 -16.57 -0.74
C TYR A 51 -2.61 -17.24 -1.87
N GLU A 52 -2.03 -18.40 -1.60
CA GLU A 52 -1.45 -19.25 -2.64
C GLU A 52 -2.54 -19.78 -3.57
N ASN A 53 -3.65 -20.24 -2.99
CA ASN A 53 -4.86 -20.64 -3.70
C ASN A 53 -6.10 -20.31 -2.86
N PHE A 54 -7.30 -20.45 -3.43
CA PHE A 54 -8.56 -20.12 -2.74
C PHE A 54 -8.82 -20.91 -1.45
N GLN A 55 -8.05 -21.97 -1.18
CA GLN A 55 -8.19 -22.81 0.01
C GLN A 55 -7.02 -22.68 0.99
N ASN A 56 -5.93 -21.99 0.63
CA ASN A 56 -4.72 -21.89 1.44
C ASN A 56 -4.35 -20.43 1.72
N ILE A 57 -4.67 -19.98 2.93
CA ILE A 57 -4.28 -18.67 3.45
C ILE A 57 -2.81 -18.73 3.82
N THR A 58 -2.00 -17.82 3.28
CA THR A 58 -0.63 -17.68 3.81
C THR A 58 -0.68 -16.87 5.10
N ASN A 59 0.31 -17.06 5.99
CA ASN A 59 0.46 -16.20 7.18
C ASN A 59 1.04 -14.81 6.82
N LYS A 60 0.78 -14.30 5.61
CA LYS A 60 1.38 -13.10 5.04
C LYS A 60 0.31 -12.14 4.53
N CYS A 61 0.56 -10.85 4.72
CA CYS A 61 -0.23 -9.79 4.11
C CYS A 61 0.69 -8.79 3.40
N LEU A 62 0.23 -8.30 2.25
CA LEU A 62 0.79 -7.15 1.56
C LEU A 62 0.32 -5.89 2.29
N ALA A 63 1.25 -5.05 2.74
CA ALA A 63 0.95 -3.74 3.29
C ALA A 63 1.37 -2.63 2.30
N ILE A 64 0.49 -1.65 2.10
CA ILE A 64 0.68 -0.52 1.19
C ILE A 64 0.41 0.76 1.97
N MET A 65 1.44 1.57 2.18
CA MET A 65 1.34 2.90 2.77
C MET A 65 1.45 3.95 1.66
N PHE A 66 0.60 4.98 1.75
CA PHE A 66 0.67 6.16 0.89
C PHE A 66 0.52 7.42 1.75
N SER A 67 1.27 8.46 1.39
CA SER A 67 1.20 9.76 2.04
C SER A 67 1.39 10.86 1.00
N VAL A 68 0.28 11.50 0.63
CA VAL A 68 0.21 12.59 -0.34
C VAL A 68 -0.18 13.86 0.43
N PRO A 69 0.77 14.76 0.76
CA PRO A 69 0.49 15.93 1.57
C PRO A 69 -0.41 16.94 0.83
N PHE A 70 -1.00 17.86 1.59
CA PHE A 70 -1.69 19.02 1.02
C PHE A 70 -0.70 20.12 0.60
N ASP A 71 0.35 20.33 1.40
CA ASP A 71 1.35 21.37 1.19
C ASP A 71 2.67 20.77 0.72
N TYR A 72 3.01 21.01 -0.55
CA TYR A 72 4.23 20.55 -1.19
C TYR A 72 5.42 21.51 -1.01
N MET A 73 5.22 22.65 -0.35
CA MET A 73 6.34 23.55 -0.04
C MET A 73 7.28 22.93 0.99
N TYR A 74 6.76 22.05 1.85
CA TYR A 74 7.51 21.41 2.93
C TYR A 74 7.52 19.88 2.88
N TYR A 75 6.64 19.25 2.10
CA TYR A 75 6.45 17.80 2.14
C TYR A 75 6.41 17.18 0.74
N ASP A 76 7.02 16.01 0.62
CA ASP A 76 6.98 15.18 -0.59
C ASP A 76 5.89 14.10 -0.49
N ASN A 77 5.53 13.54 -1.65
CA ASN A 77 4.78 12.27 -1.69
C ASN A 77 5.67 11.14 -1.20
N TRP A 78 5.15 10.32 -0.29
CA TRP A 78 5.80 9.11 0.19
C TRP A 78 4.91 7.89 -0.04
N PHE A 79 5.55 6.76 -0.26
CA PHE A 79 4.88 5.46 -0.29
C PHE A 79 5.78 4.40 0.32
N GLY A 80 5.16 3.32 0.80
CA GLY A 80 5.87 2.16 1.29
C GLY A 80 5.11 0.88 1.00
N VAL A 81 5.85 -0.20 0.77
CA VAL A 81 5.31 -1.53 0.49
C VAL A 81 6.07 -2.57 1.30
N GLY A 82 5.36 -3.58 1.78
CA GLY A 82 5.97 -4.64 2.58
C GLY A 82 5.15 -5.92 2.59
N ILE A 83 5.80 -6.99 3.02
CA ILE A 83 5.18 -8.29 3.29
C ILE A 83 5.29 -8.50 4.79
N LEU A 84 4.15 -8.40 5.47
CA LEU A 84 4.03 -8.52 6.92
C LEU A 84 3.37 -9.84 7.28
N LYS A 85 3.30 -10.14 8.58
CA LYS A 85 2.47 -11.22 9.10
C LYS A 85 1.01 -10.79 9.10
N ASN A 86 0.10 -11.73 8.87
CA ASN A 86 -1.35 -11.48 8.78
C ASN A 86 -2.01 -11.06 10.11
N ASP A 87 -1.31 -11.13 11.23
CA ASP A 87 -1.77 -10.68 12.55
C ASP A 87 -1.49 -9.19 12.81
N GLU A 88 -0.77 -8.50 11.92
CA GLU A 88 -0.55 -7.06 12.04
C GLU A 88 -1.85 -6.28 11.76
N ALA A 89 -2.27 -5.49 12.74
CA ALA A 89 -3.46 -4.65 12.63
C ALA A 89 -3.25 -3.56 11.57
N CYS A 90 -4.27 -3.36 10.71
CA CYS A 90 -4.29 -2.24 9.78
C CYS A 90 -4.82 -1.00 10.50
N ASP A 91 -3.91 -0.23 11.11
CA ASP A 91 -4.24 0.91 11.94
C ASP A 91 -3.21 2.06 11.85
N GLN A 92 -3.34 3.02 12.76
CA GLN A 92 -2.43 4.17 12.87
C GLN A 92 -1.01 3.79 13.24
N ASP A 93 -0.83 2.73 14.01
CA ASP A 93 0.50 2.33 14.46
C ASP A 93 1.23 1.60 13.33
N LEU A 94 0.53 0.81 12.51
CA LEU A 94 1.09 0.30 11.26
C LEU A 94 1.49 1.44 10.31
N PHE A 95 0.66 2.47 10.14
CA PHE A 95 1.04 3.63 9.34
C PHE A 95 2.30 4.31 9.87
N LYS A 96 2.38 4.59 11.18
CA LYS A 96 3.57 5.19 11.80
C LYS A 96 4.81 4.30 11.63
N LYS A 97 4.66 2.99 11.81
CA LYS A 97 5.73 2.01 11.60
C LYS A 97 6.26 2.09 10.17
N MET A 98 5.39 2.10 9.17
CA MET A 98 5.80 2.19 7.77
C MET A 98 6.33 3.57 7.39
N TYR A 99 5.85 4.65 7.98
CA TYR A 99 6.23 6.02 7.62
C TYR A 99 7.48 6.54 8.36
N TYR A 100 7.62 6.23 9.65
CA TYR A 100 8.73 6.72 10.49
C TYR A 100 9.70 5.62 10.92
N GLY A 101 9.24 4.37 10.94
CA GLY A 101 10.03 3.25 11.47
C GLY A 101 11.15 2.78 10.55
N ASN A 102 11.96 1.88 11.11
CA ASN A 102 13.05 1.21 10.42
C ASN A 102 12.54 0.17 9.42
N GLU A 103 13.17 0.13 8.26
CA GLU A 103 12.80 -0.74 7.14
C GLU A 103 13.31 -2.17 7.33
N HIS A 104 12.54 -2.98 8.07
CA HIS A 104 12.81 -4.41 8.18
C HIS A 104 11.98 -5.21 7.17
N ASP A 105 10.66 -5.25 7.40
CA ASP A 105 9.69 -6.06 6.66
C ASP A 105 9.00 -5.29 5.51
N PHE A 106 9.42 -4.04 5.29
CA PHE A 106 8.90 -3.13 4.28
C PHE A 106 10.02 -2.24 3.74
N ARG A 107 9.75 -1.54 2.64
CA ARG A 107 10.56 -0.44 2.11
C ARG A 107 9.67 0.78 1.90
N ARG A 108 10.26 1.96 2.00
CA ARG A 108 9.63 3.27 1.86
C ARG A 108 10.51 4.13 0.97
N LYS A 109 9.88 4.96 0.14
CA LYS A 109 10.56 5.95 -0.70
C LYS A 109 9.72 7.21 -0.86
N ARG A 110 10.39 8.32 -1.17
CA ARG A 110 9.71 9.47 -1.79
C ARG A 110 9.36 9.14 -3.23
N ALA A 111 8.30 9.77 -3.73
CA ALA A 111 7.93 9.68 -5.14
C ALA A 111 9.08 10.08 -6.07
N SER A 112 9.86 11.08 -5.68
CA SER A 112 11.02 11.58 -6.41
C SER A 112 12.22 10.63 -6.40
N ASP A 113 12.29 9.68 -5.47
CA ASP A 113 13.39 8.69 -5.37
C ASP A 113 13.13 7.42 -6.22
N GLY A 114 12.08 7.44 -7.04
CA GLY A 114 11.74 6.40 -8.01
C GLY A 114 10.97 5.21 -7.42
N ILE A 115 11.14 4.05 -8.05
CA ILE A 115 10.39 2.84 -7.71
C ILE A 115 11.02 2.06 -6.54
N ILE A 116 10.17 1.37 -5.78
CA ILE A 116 10.58 0.32 -4.85
C ILE A 116 10.60 -1.01 -5.61
N LYS A 117 11.71 -1.72 -5.51
CA LYS A 117 11.81 -3.16 -5.82
C LYS A 117 12.11 -3.88 -4.51
N TYR A 118 11.23 -4.76 -4.09
CA TYR A 118 11.33 -5.45 -2.80
C TYR A 118 11.02 -6.92 -2.99
N SER A 119 11.91 -7.80 -2.51
CA SER A 119 11.68 -9.24 -2.54
C SER A 119 11.83 -9.82 -1.13
N ARG A 120 10.88 -10.66 -0.75
CA ARG A 120 10.91 -11.41 0.51
C ARG A 120 10.13 -12.71 0.36
N GLU A 121 10.75 -13.80 0.79
CA GLU A 121 10.10 -15.12 0.93
C GLU A 121 9.33 -15.57 -0.33
N GLY A 122 9.95 -15.42 -1.50
CA GLY A 122 9.41 -15.82 -2.81
C GLY A 122 8.39 -14.84 -3.42
N ILE A 123 8.15 -13.70 -2.77
CA ILE A 123 7.26 -12.64 -3.27
C ILE A 123 8.10 -11.43 -3.66
N GLU A 124 7.93 -10.96 -4.89
CA GLU A 124 8.52 -9.71 -5.39
C GLU A 124 7.44 -8.64 -5.56
N ILE A 125 7.75 -7.43 -5.11
CA ILE A 125 6.92 -6.23 -5.26
C ILE A 125 7.70 -5.20 -6.06
N ASN A 126 7.08 -4.70 -7.12
CA ASN A 126 7.52 -3.51 -7.84
C ASN A 126 6.46 -2.43 -7.69
N ALA A 127 6.80 -1.29 -7.08
CA ALA A 127 5.84 -0.24 -6.82
C ALA A 127 6.41 1.16 -7.06
N GLY A 128 5.56 2.08 -7.48
CA GLY A 128 5.91 3.48 -7.67
C GLY A 128 4.69 4.38 -7.46
N ILE A 129 4.95 5.62 -7.05
CA ILE A 129 3.91 6.64 -6.88
C ILE A 129 4.31 7.91 -7.64
N SER A 130 3.34 8.60 -8.26
CA SER A 130 3.62 9.86 -8.96
C SER A 130 3.82 11.03 -8.00
N ASN A 131 4.68 11.99 -8.38
CA ASN A 131 4.95 13.20 -7.61
C ASN A 131 3.95 14.33 -7.95
N ALA A 132 2.66 14.05 -7.76
CA ALA A 132 1.57 15.01 -8.02
C ALA A 132 0.53 14.96 -6.91
N ALA A 133 -0.21 16.06 -6.73
CA ALA A 133 -1.34 16.15 -5.78
C ALA A 133 -2.46 15.15 -6.10
N GLN A 134 -2.73 14.94 -7.39
CA GLN A 134 -3.51 13.80 -7.87
C GLN A 134 -2.55 12.66 -8.16
N SER A 135 -2.22 11.91 -7.10
CA SER A 135 -1.19 10.89 -7.17
C SER A 135 -1.74 9.54 -7.65
N ILE A 136 -0.94 8.81 -8.41
CA ILE A 136 -1.23 7.43 -8.85
C ILE A 136 -0.13 6.54 -8.30
N LEU A 137 -0.51 5.59 -7.43
CA LEU A 137 0.35 4.49 -6.99
C LEU A 137 0.07 3.28 -7.87
N LYS A 138 1.13 2.73 -8.48
CA LYS A 138 1.10 1.46 -9.22
C LYS A 138 1.92 0.44 -8.46
N LEU A 139 1.40 -0.78 -8.36
CA LEU A 139 2.05 -1.90 -7.69
C LEU A 139 1.82 -3.17 -8.50
N GLU A 140 2.90 -3.90 -8.70
CA GLU A 140 2.89 -5.26 -9.23
C GLU A 140 3.41 -6.21 -8.15
N LEU A 141 2.75 -7.35 -8.02
CA LEU A 141 3.16 -8.41 -7.10
C LEU A 141 3.36 -9.69 -7.91
N TRP A 142 4.56 -10.25 -7.78
CA TRP A 142 4.98 -11.48 -8.43
C TRP A 142 5.26 -12.52 -7.35
N ASN A 143 5.02 -13.79 -7.68
CA ASN A 143 5.35 -14.90 -6.82
C ASN A 143 6.12 -15.92 -7.64
N GLU A 144 7.26 -16.36 -7.14
CA GLU A 144 8.12 -17.34 -7.79
C GLU A 144 7.44 -18.72 -7.97
N TYR A 145 6.35 -18.98 -7.23
CA TYR A 145 5.59 -20.23 -7.33
C TYR A 145 4.43 -20.21 -8.33
N PHE A 146 4.13 -19.07 -8.97
CA PHE A 146 3.11 -18.97 -10.03
C PHE A 146 3.78 -18.97 -11.42
N ASN A 147 4.29 -20.13 -11.85
CA ASN A 147 4.55 -20.42 -13.27
C ASN A 147 3.39 -21.22 -13.84
#